data_AF-A0A434L7T4-F1
#
_entry.id   AF-A0A434L7T4-F1
#
_cell.length_a   1.000
_cell.length_b   1.000
_cell.length_c   1.000
_cell.angle_alpha   90.00
_cell.angle_beta   90.00
_cell.angle_gamma   90.00
#
_symmetry.space_group_name_H-M   'P 1'
#
loop_
_entity.id
_entity.type
_entity.pdbx_description
1 polymer ?
#
loop_
_entity_poly.entity_id
_entity_poly.type
_entity_poly.pdbx_seq_one_letter_code
_entity_poly.pdbx_strand_id
1 'polypeptide(L)' 'MPLRGRAEDSGVFNPSELALLGRVFDRLKIDGQSEQQRESLASRIIANYMAGVVDEEELLSASKQALGR' A
#
# COMPACT_ATOMS: atom_id res chain seq x y z
N MET A 1 -30.53 -10.97 5.97
CA MET A 1 -29.59 -9.96 5.45
C MET A 1 -30.09 -8.58 5.80
N PRO A 2 -29.25 -7.72 6.39
CA PRO A 2 -28.93 -6.52 5.64
C PRO A 2 -27.41 -6.35 5.56
N LEU A 3 -26.87 -6.47 4.35
CA LEU A 3 -25.54 -6.00 3.97
C LEU A 3 -25.52 -4.46 4.04
N ARG A 4 -25.63 -3.90 5.26
CA ARG A 4 -25.34 -2.49 5.53
C ARG A 4 -23.84 -2.33 5.65
N GLY A 5 -23.23 -2.44 4.48
CA GLY A 5 -21.84 -2.21 4.18
C GLY A 5 -21.75 -2.08 2.67
N ARG A 6 -22.56 -1.17 2.11
CA ARG A 6 -22.31 -0.62 0.77
C ARG A 6 -20.79 -0.33 0.77
N ALA A 7 -19.97 -0.85 -0.15
CA ALA A 7 -20.01 -0.51 -1.57
C ALA A 7 -20.30 0.99 -1.82
N GLU A 8 -19.95 1.85 -0.85
CA GLU A 8 -20.20 3.28 -0.83
C GLU A 8 -18.91 4.09 -0.87
N ASP A 9 -17.90 3.60 -1.58
CA ASP A 9 -16.94 4.49 -2.23
C ASP A 9 -16.29 3.78 -3.42
N SER A 10 -16.43 4.33 -4.62
CA SER A 10 -15.56 3.97 -5.75
C SER A 10 -14.17 4.61 -5.65
N GLY A 11 -13.80 5.17 -4.49
CA GLY A 11 -12.46 5.46 -4.02
C GLY A 11 -12.11 4.51 -2.86
N VAL A 12 -11.42 3.42 -3.20
CA VAL A 12 -10.96 2.41 -2.24
C VAL A 12 -10.05 2.99 -1.14
N PHE A 13 -9.49 4.18 -1.38
CA PHE A 13 -8.65 4.94 -0.45
C PHE A 13 -9.08 6.41 -0.43
N ASN A 14 -9.16 6.97 0.77
CA ASN A 14 -9.35 8.41 1.00
C ASN A 14 -8.03 9.18 0.71
N PRO A 15 -8.06 10.52 0.58
CA PRO A 15 -6.85 11.29 0.22
C PRO A 15 -5.72 11.18 1.25
N SER A 16 -6.03 10.98 2.53
CA SER A 16 -5.02 10.77 3.58
C SER A 16 -4.34 9.41 3.45
N GLU A 17 -5.10 8.37 3.09
CA GLU A 17 -4.58 7.04 2.80
C GLU A 17 -3.68 7.06 1.56
N LEU A 18 -4.10 7.71 0.48
CA LEU A 18 -3.28 7.89 -0.71
C LEU A 18 -1.98 8.68 -0.41
N ALA A 19 -2.05 9.70 0.44
CA ALA A 19 -0.86 10.43 0.86
C ALA A 19 0.12 9.56 1.66
N LEU A 20 -0.39 8.68 2.55
CA LEU A 20 0.43 7.72 3.28
C LEU A 20 1.10 6.72 2.32
N LEU A 21 0.31 6.04 1.48
CA LEU A 21 0.80 5.05 0.53
C LEU A 21 1.84 5.66 -0.43
N GLY A 22 1.60 6.89 -0.88
CA GLY A 22 2.52 7.65 -1.73
C GLY A 22 3.86 7.95 -1.06
N ARG A 23 3.85 8.41 0.22
CA ARG A 23 5.08 8.66 0.98
C ARG A 23 5.89 7.38 1.22
N VAL A 24 5.21 6.28 1.54
CA VAL A 24 5.87 4.97 1.72
C VAL A 24 6.48 4.49 0.41
N PHE A 25 5.74 4.59 -0.69
CA PHE A 25 6.25 4.24 -2.02
C PHE A 25 7.46 5.10 -2.40
N ASP A 26 7.41 6.40 -2.19
CA ASP A 26 8.51 7.33 -2.50
C ASP A 26 9.79 7.04 -1.71
N ARG A 27 9.65 6.61 -0.45
CA ARG A 27 10.78 6.19 0.38
C ARG A 27 11.38 4.84 0.01
N LEU A 28 10.58 3.95 -0.60
CA LEU A 28 11.00 2.59 -0.94
C LEU A 28 11.42 2.42 -2.40
N LYS A 29 10.97 3.30 -3.30
CA LYS A 29 11.42 3.29 -4.69
C LYS A 29 12.92 3.56 -4.73
N ILE A 30 13.62 2.83 -5.59
CA ILE A 30 15.05 3.05 -5.84
C ILE A 30 15.19 3.63 -7.25
N ASP A 31 16.05 4.63 -7.39
CA ASP A 31 16.36 5.21 -8.70
C ASP A 31 16.91 4.12 -9.64
N GLY A 32 16.40 4.06 -10.87
CA GLY A 32 16.73 3.00 -11.82
C GLY A 32 15.91 1.70 -11.73
N GLN A 33 14.91 1.60 -10.85
CA GLN A 33 13.98 0.45 -10.87
C GLN A 33 13.13 0.41 -12.16
N SER A 34 13.02 -0.79 -12.74
CA SER A 34 12.09 -1.07 -13.84
C SER A 34 10.64 -0.88 -13.42
N GLU A 35 9.75 -0.59 -14.37
CA GLU A 35 8.31 -0.41 -14.12
C GLU A 35 7.71 -1.60 -13.34
N GLN A 36 8.05 -2.84 -13.73
CA GLN A 36 7.58 -4.05 -13.06
C GLN A 36 8.01 -4.17 -11.58
N GLN A 37 9.20 -3.66 -11.23
CA GLN A 37 9.67 -3.60 -9.84
C GLN A 37 8.86 -2.58 -9.03
N ARG A 38 8.55 -1.43 -9.65
CA ARG A 38 7.72 -0.39 -9.05
C ARG A 38 6.29 -0.88 -8.84
N GLU A 39 5.70 -1.56 -9.82
CA GLU A 39 4.36 -2.13 -9.70
C GLU A 39 4.30 -3.21 -8.59
N SER A 40 5.33 -4.05 -8.49
CA SER A 40 5.44 -5.06 -7.43
C SER A 40 5.54 -4.42 -6.04
N LEU A 41 6.32 -3.34 -5.93
CA LEU A 41 6.45 -2.57 -4.69
C LEU A 41 5.12 -1.93 -4.29
N ALA A 42 4.44 -1.24 -5.22
CA ALA A 42 3.15 -0.62 -4.98
C ALA A 42 2.09 -1.64 -4.53
N SER A 43 2.03 -2.79 -5.21
CA SER A 43 1.12 -3.89 -4.86
C SER A 43 1.38 -4.41 -3.45
N ARG A 44 2.64 -4.54 -3.04
CA ARG A 44 3.00 -5.00 -1.69
C ARG A 44 2.61 -3.99 -0.61
N ILE A 45 2.84 -2.70 -0.85
CA ILE A 45 2.44 -1.63 0.09
C ILE A 45 0.92 -1.66 0.28
N ILE A 46 0.16 -1.77 -0.81
CA ILE A 46 -1.30 -1.85 -0.77
C ILE A 46 -1.76 -3.11 -0.03
N ALA A 47 -1.15 -4.27 -0.29
CA ALA A 47 -1.51 -5.52 0.39
C ALA A 47 -1.26 -5.45 1.91
N ASN A 48 -0.12 -4.92 2.34
CA ASN A 48 0.20 -4.75 3.76
C ASN A 48 -0.77 -3.76 4.45
N TYR A 49 -1.12 -2.66 3.76
CA TYR A 49 -2.09 -1.72 4.27
C TYR A 49 -3.49 -2.35 4.43
N MET A 50 -3.95 -3.10 3.42
CA MET A 50 -5.21 -3.84 3.49
C MET A 50 -5.20 -4.95 4.55
N ALA A 51 -4.04 -5.47 4.94
CA ALA A 51 -3.88 -6.38 6.07
C ALA A 51 -3.96 -5.68 7.44
N GLY A 52 -4.18 -4.36 7.47
CA GLY A 52 -4.35 -3.56 8.69
C GLY A 52 -3.10 -2.80 9.14
N VAL A 53 -2.01 -2.82 8.36
CA VAL A 53 -0.79 -2.06 8.68
C VAL A 53 -0.97 -0.61 8.23
N VAL A 54 -1.46 0.22 9.16
CA VAL A 54 -1.78 1.64 8.90
C VAL A 54 -0.71 2.62 9.37
N ASP A 55 0.24 2.16 10.19
CA ASP A 55 1.38 2.97 10.63
C ASP A 55 2.44 3.07 9.54
N GLU A 56 3.00 4.27 9.34
CA GLU A 56 3.95 4.55 8.26
C GLU A 56 5.26 3.77 8.40
N GLU A 57 5.81 3.67 9.61
CA GLU A 57 7.09 3.00 9.86
C GLU A 57 6.95 1.47 9.80
N GLU A 58 5.84 0.96 10.31
CA GLU A 58 5.49 -0.46 10.19
C GLU A 58 5.24 -0.83 8.72
N LEU A 59 4.55 0.01 7.97
CA LEU A 59 4.27 -0.24 6.55
C LEU A 59 5.54 -0.19 5.71
N LEU A 60 6.48 0.70 6.02
CA LEU A 60 7.81 0.74 5.43
C LEU A 60 8.58 -0.57 5.69
N SER A 61 8.59 -1.03 6.94
CA SER A 61 9.31 -2.23 7.35
C SER A 61 8.71 -3.50 6.71
N ALA A 62 7.38 -3.63 6.77
CA ALA A 62 6.64 -4.74 6.17
C ALA A 62 6.75 -4.79 4.65
N SER A 63 6.88 -3.63 3.99
CA SER A 63 6.97 -3.55 2.52
C SER A 63 8.41 -3.67 1.99
N LYS A 64 9.43 -3.35 2.82
CA LYS A 64 10.85 -3.61 2.55
C LYS A 64 11.16 -5.10 2.53
N GLN A 65 10.60 -5.84 3.48
CA GLN A 65 10.83 -7.26 3.53
C GLN A 65 10.05 -7.91 2.39
N ALA A 66 10.78 -8.59 1.51
CA ALA A 66 10.08 -9.42 0.56
C ALA A 66 9.28 -10.46 1.32
N LEU A 67 7.93 -10.48 1.21
CA LEU A 67 7.11 -11.69 1.41
C LEU A 67 7.93 -12.83 0.81
N GLY A 68 8.42 -13.69 1.69
CA GLY A 68 9.66 -14.44 1.54
C GLY A 68 9.77 -15.20 0.23
N ARG A 69 11.03 -15.40 -0.16
CA ARG A 69 11.41 -16.65 -0.83
C ARG A 69 11.27 -17.80 0.15
#